data_AF-A0A833E3A1-F1
#
_entry.id   AF-A0A833E3A1-F1
#
_cell.length_a   1.000
_cell.length_b   1.000
_cell.length_c   1.000
_cell.angle_alpha   90.00
_cell.angle_beta   90.00
_cell.angle_gamma   90.00
#
_symmetry.space_group_name_H-M   'P 1'
#
loop_
_entity.id
_entity.type
_entity.pdbx_description
1 polymer ?
#
loop_
_entity_poly.entity_id
_entity_poly.type
_entity_poly.pdbx_seq_one_letter_code
_entity_poly.pdbx_strand_id
1 'polypeptide(L)'
;TVYAINMLLGEVLSREELVKYPGLGEAIAAGEPHYDNVAASLLGGLTLVYDVDKAVIEKIEWPQNYRIIVFKPQGNILHLDKRVPKTKAMREVLPKHVPRERVVEVARKSLLFKYYASLGEWSQALSILNNGWEIEASRSKLIPGYNAAKEAALRAGAKAFNIAGAGPTVFAIVEERDAENVVREVDAILSQIWSKYEVKLVNVDNVGARVV
;
A
#
# COMPACT_ATOMS: atom_id res chain seq x y z
N THR A 1 -2.39 -17.04 10.74
CA THR A 1 -1.95 -18.38 11.20
C THR A 1 -0.96 -18.29 12.35
N VAL A 2 0.21 -17.68 12.17
CA VAL A 2 1.24 -17.60 13.23
C VAL A 2 0.68 -16.98 14.52
N TYR A 3 -0.06 -15.87 14.43
CA TYR A 3 -0.73 -15.27 15.59
C TYR A 3 -1.62 -16.27 16.35
N ALA A 4 -2.47 -17.03 15.65
CA ALA A 4 -3.36 -18.01 16.29
C ALA A 4 -2.59 -19.14 16.98
N ILE A 5 -1.51 -19.63 16.37
CA ILE A 5 -0.63 -20.64 16.99
C ILE A 5 0.07 -20.07 18.23
N ASN A 6 0.54 -18.82 18.15
CA ASN A 6 1.15 -18.15 19.30
C ASN A 6 0.18 -18.05 20.48
N MET A 7 -1.06 -17.64 20.23
CA MET A 7 -2.10 -17.58 21.27
C MET A 7 -2.40 -18.97 21.84
N LEU A 8 -2.49 -20.01 21.01
CA LEU A 8 -2.73 -21.39 21.45
C LEU A 8 -1.62 -21.93 22.36
N LEU A 9 -0.38 -21.51 22.12
CA LEU A 9 0.80 -21.94 22.88
C LEU A 9 1.08 -21.06 24.11
N GLY A 10 0.25 -20.06 24.40
CA GLY A 10 0.42 -19.18 25.57
C GLY A 10 1.38 -18.01 25.33
N GLU A 11 1.32 -17.39 24.15
CA GLU A 11 2.07 -16.16 23.81
C GLU A 11 3.59 -16.30 23.90
N VAL A 12 4.12 -17.39 23.36
CA VAL A 12 5.55 -17.76 23.45
C VAL A 12 6.47 -16.93 22.56
N LEU A 13 5.94 -16.17 21.61
CA LEU A 13 6.70 -15.38 20.65
C LEU A 13 6.72 -13.90 21.01
N SER A 14 7.88 -13.27 20.82
CA SER A 14 8.03 -11.81 20.81
C SER A 14 7.31 -11.19 19.60
N ARG A 15 7.11 -9.86 19.65
CA ARG A 15 6.49 -9.09 18.57
C ARG A 15 7.28 -9.20 17.27
N GLU A 16 8.60 -9.15 17.34
CA GLU A 16 9.50 -9.27 16.20
C GLU A 16 9.42 -10.67 15.59
N GLU A 17 9.37 -11.72 16.42
CA GLU A 17 9.19 -13.10 15.97
C GLU A 17 7.84 -13.33 15.31
N LEU A 18 6.78 -12.72 15.85
CA LEU A 18 5.44 -12.77 15.27
C LEU A 18 5.41 -12.24 13.83
N VAL A 19 6.27 -11.28 13.48
CA VAL A 19 6.37 -10.75 12.11
C VAL A 19 7.40 -11.51 11.28
N LYS A 20 8.52 -11.90 11.90
CA LYS A 20 9.60 -12.65 11.25
C LYS A 20 9.11 -13.96 10.65
N TYR A 21 8.41 -14.80 11.42
CA TYR A 21 8.03 -16.13 10.96
C TYR A 21 7.04 -16.14 9.79
N PRO A 22 5.96 -15.34 9.76
CA PRO A 22 5.12 -15.25 8.57
C PRO A 22 5.87 -14.65 7.37
N GLY A 23 6.80 -13.71 7.58
CA GLY A 23 7.65 -13.18 6.50
C GLY A 23 8.55 -14.25 5.85
N LEU A 24 9.04 -15.23 6.61
CA LEU A 24 9.72 -16.42 6.04
C LEU A 24 8.78 -17.25 5.16
N GLY A 25 7.50 -17.35 5.52
CA GLY A 25 6.48 -17.97 4.69
C GLY A 25 6.25 -17.21 3.38
N GLU A 26 6.21 -15.87 3.44
CA GLU A 26 6.15 -15.05 2.22
C GLU A 26 7.37 -15.25 1.33
N ALA A 27 8.57 -15.37 1.88
CA ALA A 27 9.79 -15.60 1.10
C ALA A 27 9.69 -16.87 0.23
N ILE A 28 9.07 -17.93 0.74
CA ILE A 28 8.84 -19.16 -0.03
C ILE A 28 7.89 -18.91 -1.21
N ALA A 29 6.87 -18.08 -1.04
CA ALA A 29 5.88 -17.79 -2.09
C ALA A 29 6.34 -16.72 -3.09
N ALA A 30 7.13 -15.76 -2.62
CA ALA A 30 7.43 -14.51 -3.31
C ALA A 30 8.93 -14.33 -3.64
N GLY A 31 9.81 -15.23 -3.19
CA GLY A 31 11.25 -15.21 -3.44
C GLY A 31 12.07 -14.41 -2.42
N GLU A 32 11.46 -13.44 -1.75
CA GLU A 32 12.09 -12.62 -0.71
C GLU A 32 11.08 -12.31 0.41
N PRO A 33 11.51 -12.21 1.69
CA PRO A 33 10.62 -11.83 2.78
C PRO A 33 10.15 -10.39 2.59
N HIS A 34 8.83 -10.18 2.54
CA HIS A 34 8.23 -8.85 2.63
C HIS A 34 7.51 -8.77 3.98
N TYR A 35 7.99 -7.87 4.85
CA TYR A 35 7.42 -7.72 6.19
C TYR A 35 6.33 -6.65 6.27
N ASP A 36 6.15 -5.84 5.23
CA ASP A 36 5.20 -4.72 5.21
C ASP A 36 3.75 -5.18 5.40
N ASN A 37 3.29 -6.13 4.58
CA ASN A 37 1.92 -6.66 4.66
C ASN A 37 1.71 -7.47 5.94
N VAL A 38 2.71 -8.27 6.31
CA VAL A 38 2.69 -9.10 7.52
C VAL A 38 2.59 -8.23 8.76
N ALA A 39 3.43 -7.20 8.85
CA ALA A 39 3.44 -6.24 9.96
C ALA A 39 2.09 -5.54 10.09
N ALA A 40 1.57 -4.96 9.01
CA ALA A 40 0.29 -4.26 9.03
C ALA A 40 -0.87 -5.18 9.43
N SER A 41 -0.89 -6.41 8.92
CA SER A 41 -1.95 -7.39 9.24
C SER A 41 -1.91 -7.85 10.69
N LEU A 42 -0.71 -7.97 11.28
CA LEU A 42 -0.55 -8.42 12.66
C LEU A 42 -0.75 -7.30 13.67
N LEU A 43 -0.14 -6.13 13.44
CA LEU A 43 -0.03 -5.05 14.41
C LEU A 43 -1.15 -4.01 14.28
N GLY A 44 -1.78 -3.95 13.11
CA GLY A 44 -2.74 -2.91 12.75
C GLY A 44 -2.09 -1.54 12.57
N GLY A 45 -2.89 -0.61 12.08
CA GLY A 45 -2.51 0.77 11.81
C GLY A 45 -1.57 0.87 10.62
N LEU A 46 -0.68 1.86 10.66
CA LEU A 46 0.39 2.02 9.69
C LEU A 46 1.70 1.48 10.27
N THR A 47 2.37 0.62 9.53
CA THR A 47 3.64 0.03 9.98
C THR A 47 4.81 0.50 9.12
N LEU A 48 5.88 0.93 9.77
CA LEU A 48 7.16 1.26 9.14
C LEU A 48 8.16 0.14 9.44
N VAL A 49 8.55 -0.59 8.40
CA VAL A 49 9.66 -1.56 8.45
C VAL A 49 10.95 -0.80 8.14
N TYR A 50 11.86 -0.68 9.09
CA TYR A 50 13.12 0.06 8.90
C TYR A 50 14.38 -0.79 9.05
N ASP A 51 14.27 -2.01 9.58
CA ASP A 51 15.32 -3.03 9.53
C ASP A 51 14.68 -4.34 9.06
N VAL A 52 14.86 -4.67 7.78
CA VAL A 52 14.26 -5.87 7.16
C VAL A 52 14.89 -7.13 7.73
N ASP A 53 16.20 -7.16 7.94
CA ASP A 53 16.92 -8.36 8.40
C ASP A 53 16.51 -8.77 9.82
N LYS A 54 16.21 -7.77 10.65
CA LYS A 54 15.77 -7.99 12.04
C LYS A 54 14.25 -7.88 12.23
N ALA A 55 13.50 -7.64 11.15
CA ALA A 55 12.06 -7.40 11.19
C ALA A 55 11.65 -6.31 12.21
N VAL A 56 12.45 -5.24 12.34
CA VAL A 56 12.16 -4.17 13.30
C VAL A 56 11.13 -3.23 12.69
N ILE A 57 10.03 -3.05 13.43
CA ILE A 57 8.82 -2.41 12.95
C ILE A 57 8.34 -1.40 13.97
N GLU A 58 8.08 -0.19 13.48
CA GLU A 58 7.35 0.81 14.23
C GLU A 58 5.89 0.83 13.78
N LYS A 59 4.96 0.78 14.74
CA LYS A 59 3.54 1.03 14.47
C LYS A 59 3.24 2.50 14.71
N ILE A 60 2.46 3.07 13.81
CA ILE A 60 1.90 4.40 13.88
C ILE A 60 0.38 4.23 13.88
N GLU A 61 -0.30 4.80 14.87
CA GLU A 61 -1.76 4.79 14.88
C GLU A 61 -2.31 5.55 13.69
N TRP A 62 -3.20 4.91 12.95
CA TRP A 62 -3.86 5.53 11.82
C TRP A 62 -4.95 6.50 12.29
N PRO A 63 -5.01 7.71 11.72
CA PRO A 63 -6.01 8.72 12.07
C PRO A 63 -7.41 8.30 11.60
N GLN A 64 -8.39 8.33 12.50
CA GLN A 64 -9.76 7.83 12.23
C GLN A 64 -10.53 8.66 11.19
N ASN A 65 -10.12 9.91 10.93
CA ASN A 65 -10.78 10.79 9.96
C ASN A 65 -10.40 10.50 8.49
N TYR A 66 -9.48 9.56 8.25
CA TYR A 66 -9.08 9.16 6.90
C TYR A 66 -9.46 7.72 6.59
N ARG A 67 -10.07 7.52 5.43
CA ARG A 67 -10.50 6.22 4.90
C ARG A 67 -9.76 5.89 3.61
N ILE A 68 -9.80 4.62 3.24
CA ILE A 68 -9.17 4.12 2.02
C ILE A 68 -10.27 3.69 1.05
N ILE A 69 -10.27 4.26 -0.15
CA ILE A 69 -11.03 3.73 -1.28
C ILE A 69 -10.11 2.79 -2.05
N VAL A 70 -10.53 1.54 -2.25
CA VAL A 70 -9.79 0.53 -3.01
C VAL A 70 -10.53 0.24 -4.31
N PHE A 71 -9.83 0.41 -5.44
CA PHE A 71 -10.32 0.04 -6.77
C PHE A 71 -9.58 -1.22 -7.23
N LYS A 72 -10.27 -2.36 -7.15
CA LYS A 72 -9.69 -3.68 -7.40
C LYS A 72 -10.20 -4.24 -8.73
N PRO A 73 -9.37 -4.31 -9.77
CA PRO A 73 -9.77 -4.90 -11.05
C PRO A 73 -10.03 -6.40 -10.94
N GLN A 74 -11.04 -6.89 -11.69
CA GLN A 74 -11.30 -8.31 -11.87
C GLN A 74 -10.62 -8.79 -13.15
N GLY A 75 -9.84 -9.87 -13.08
CA GLY A 75 -9.09 -10.36 -14.23
C GLY A 75 -7.84 -9.54 -14.54
N ASN A 76 -7.17 -9.80 -15.67
CA ASN A 76 -5.93 -9.14 -16.06
C ASN A 76 -6.19 -7.87 -16.86
N ILE A 77 -5.89 -6.72 -16.25
CA ILE A 77 -6.02 -5.40 -16.86
C ILE A 77 -4.67 -4.81 -17.28
N LEU A 78 -3.55 -5.49 -17.07
CA LEU A 78 -2.25 -4.94 -17.43
C LEU A 78 -2.14 -4.73 -18.95
N HIS A 79 -1.47 -3.66 -19.38
CA HIS A 79 -1.13 -3.40 -20.78
C HIS A 79 -0.02 -4.34 -21.29
N LEU A 80 -0.22 -5.65 -21.17
CA LEU A 80 0.75 -6.69 -21.52
C LEU A 80 0.06 -7.91 -22.13
N ASP A 81 0.84 -8.80 -22.75
CA ASP A 81 0.36 -10.11 -23.18
C ASP A 81 -0.27 -10.85 -21.98
N LYS A 82 -1.52 -11.33 -22.17
CA LYS A 82 -2.31 -12.01 -21.12
C LYS A 82 -1.63 -13.26 -20.56
N ARG A 83 -0.63 -13.82 -21.27
CA ARG A 83 0.17 -14.98 -20.84
C ARG A 83 1.21 -14.64 -19.77
N VAL A 84 1.57 -13.37 -19.58
CA VAL A 84 2.55 -12.96 -18.58
C VAL A 84 1.89 -12.89 -17.20
N PRO A 85 2.40 -13.61 -16.17
CA PRO A 85 1.89 -13.49 -14.82
C PRO A 85 2.05 -12.06 -14.30
N LYS A 86 0.97 -11.48 -13.75
CA LYS A 86 0.93 -10.08 -13.31
C LYS A 86 2.04 -9.73 -12.32
N THR A 87 2.24 -10.57 -11.31
CA THR A 87 3.25 -10.36 -10.26
C THR A 87 4.66 -10.32 -10.83
N LYS A 88 4.93 -11.14 -11.86
CA LYS A 88 6.23 -11.14 -12.56
C LYS A 88 6.41 -9.84 -13.34
N ALA A 89 5.43 -9.45 -14.14
CA ALA A 89 5.47 -8.20 -14.90
C ALA A 89 5.69 -6.95 -14.01
N MET A 90 4.96 -6.84 -12.90
CA MET A 90 5.05 -5.70 -11.98
C MET A 90 6.38 -5.63 -11.21
N ARG A 91 7.15 -6.72 -11.18
CA ARG A 91 8.52 -6.76 -10.65
C ARG A 91 9.55 -6.46 -11.72
N GLU A 92 9.40 -7.04 -12.91
CA GLU A 92 10.34 -6.86 -14.02
C GLU A 92 10.35 -5.43 -14.59
N VAL A 93 9.27 -4.67 -14.43
CA VAL A 93 9.20 -3.25 -14.86
C VAL A 93 10.03 -2.30 -13.98
N LEU A 94 10.46 -2.75 -12.79
CA LEU A 94 11.23 -1.92 -11.87
C LEU A 94 12.66 -1.73 -12.39
N PRO A 95 13.23 -0.51 -12.25
CA PRO A 95 14.60 -0.28 -12.66
C PRO A 95 15.57 -1.05 -11.77
N LYS A 96 16.64 -1.58 -12.36
CA LYS A 96 17.72 -2.25 -11.60
C LYS A 96 18.61 -1.26 -10.85
N HIS A 97 18.61 0.02 -11.25
CA HIS A 97 19.42 1.07 -10.67
C HIS A 97 18.58 2.34 -10.51
N VAL A 98 18.72 3.01 -9.37
CA VAL A 98 18.10 4.30 -9.08
C VAL A 98 19.21 5.33 -8.88
N PRO A 99 19.12 6.53 -9.48
CA PRO A 99 20.09 7.59 -9.24
C PRO A 99 20.21 7.91 -7.75
N ARG A 100 21.44 8.17 -7.28
CA ARG A 100 21.70 8.46 -5.86
C ARG A 100 20.85 9.64 -5.35
N GLU A 101 20.69 10.66 -6.17
CA GLU A 101 19.90 11.85 -5.86
C GLU A 101 18.45 11.49 -5.54
N ARG A 102 17.90 10.47 -6.22
CA ARG A 102 16.55 9.96 -5.97
C ARG A 102 16.45 9.13 -4.70
N VAL A 103 17.43 8.27 -4.43
CA VAL A 103 17.51 7.55 -3.15
C VAL A 103 17.52 8.54 -1.97
N VAL A 104 18.32 9.60 -2.07
CA VAL A 104 18.40 10.64 -1.04
C VAL A 104 17.07 11.40 -0.90
N GLU A 105 16.39 11.68 -2.00
CA GLU A 105 15.09 12.35 -1.98
C GLU A 105 14.01 11.49 -1.31
N VAL A 106 13.91 10.22 -1.68
CA VAL A 106 13.00 9.25 -1.05
C VAL A 106 13.25 9.20 0.45
N ALA A 107 14.51 9.06 0.88
CA ALA A 107 14.87 9.05 2.30
C ALA A 107 14.41 10.31 3.04
N ARG A 108 14.66 11.51 2.47
CA ARG A 108 14.21 12.78 3.06
C ARG A 108 12.69 12.85 3.16
N LYS A 109 11.97 12.38 2.14
CA LYS A 109 10.51 12.45 2.08
C LYS A 109 9.86 11.45 3.01
N SER A 110 10.42 10.26 3.16
CA SER A 110 10.00 9.28 4.17
C SER A 110 10.21 9.80 5.60
N LEU A 111 11.31 10.51 5.86
CA LEU A 111 11.52 11.18 7.15
C LEU A 111 10.48 12.27 7.40
N LEU A 112 10.20 13.12 6.40
CA LEU A 112 9.17 14.15 6.51
C LEU A 112 7.77 13.56 6.72
N PHE A 113 7.46 12.45 6.05
CA PHE A 113 6.21 11.72 6.26
C PHE A 113 6.05 11.32 7.73
N LYS A 114 7.08 10.66 8.29
CA LYS A 114 7.09 10.24 9.69
C LYS A 114 6.99 11.44 10.64
N TYR A 115 7.72 12.52 10.35
CA TYR A 115 7.71 13.74 11.14
C TYR A 115 6.31 14.37 11.19
N TYR A 116 5.67 14.62 10.04
CA TYR A 116 4.31 15.18 10.02
C TYR A 116 3.28 14.25 10.66
N ALA A 117 3.37 12.94 10.42
CA ALA A 117 2.49 11.98 11.08
C ALA A 117 2.63 12.03 12.61
N SER A 118 3.86 12.18 13.13
CA SER A 118 4.11 12.29 14.57
C SER A 118 3.56 13.57 15.21
N LEU A 119 3.36 14.62 14.41
CA LEU A 119 2.73 15.87 14.84
C LEU A 119 1.19 15.86 14.68
N GLY A 120 0.62 14.79 14.11
CA GLY A 120 -0.81 14.76 13.73
C GLY A 120 -1.14 15.53 12.44
N GLU A 121 -0.13 16.06 11.74
CA GLU A 121 -0.26 16.82 10.49
C GLU A 121 -0.45 15.86 9.28
N TRP A 122 -1.50 15.04 9.36
CA TRP A 122 -1.71 13.93 8.44
C TRP A 122 -1.98 14.38 7.00
N SER A 123 -2.59 15.54 6.77
CA SER A 123 -2.80 16.01 5.39
C SER A 123 -1.46 16.23 4.68
N GLN A 124 -0.48 16.82 5.38
CA GLN A 124 0.87 17.06 4.89
C GLN A 124 1.63 15.74 4.73
N ALA A 125 1.53 14.84 5.72
CA ALA A 125 2.12 13.50 5.63
C ALA A 125 1.60 12.74 4.39
N LEU A 126 0.28 12.62 4.25
CA LEU A 126 -0.35 11.89 3.15
C LEU A 126 -0.05 12.48 1.78
N SER A 127 0.09 13.81 1.68
CA SER A 127 0.44 14.48 0.41
C SER A 127 1.77 13.98 -0.19
N ILE A 128 2.70 13.52 0.67
CA ILE A 128 4.01 12.98 0.26
C ILE A 128 3.84 11.67 -0.53
N LEU A 129 2.79 10.89 -0.23
CA LEU A 129 2.51 9.60 -0.87
C LEU A 129 2.04 9.74 -2.32
N ASN A 130 1.78 10.97 -2.79
CA ASN A 130 1.46 11.26 -4.18
C ASN A 130 2.67 11.21 -5.12
N ASN A 131 3.87 10.98 -4.59
CA ASN A 131 5.03 10.70 -5.39
C ASN A 131 5.59 9.36 -4.92
N GLY A 132 5.38 8.27 -5.65
CA GLY A 132 6.00 6.97 -5.39
C GLY A 132 7.30 6.75 -6.17
N TRP A 133 7.89 7.84 -6.69
CA TRP A 133 9.16 7.88 -7.42
C TRP A 133 9.30 6.77 -8.48
N GLU A 134 10.43 6.08 -8.53
CA GLU A 134 10.75 5.13 -9.59
C GLU A 134 9.81 3.91 -9.58
N ILE A 135 9.33 3.50 -8.41
CA ILE A 135 8.45 2.33 -8.27
C ILE A 135 7.08 2.64 -8.90
N GLU A 136 6.46 3.75 -8.50
CA GLU A 136 5.19 4.18 -9.07
C GLU A 136 5.34 4.52 -10.56
N ALA A 137 6.38 5.29 -10.93
CA ALA A 137 6.60 5.72 -12.31
C ALA A 137 6.82 4.53 -13.27
N SER A 138 7.42 3.44 -12.80
CA SER A 138 7.55 2.21 -13.59
C SER A 138 6.25 1.40 -13.63
N ARG A 139 5.61 1.16 -12.49
CA ARG A 139 4.42 0.29 -12.41
C ARG A 139 3.17 0.91 -13.03
N SER A 140 3.00 2.22 -12.89
CA SER A 140 1.86 2.96 -13.45
C SER A 140 1.72 2.79 -14.97
N LYS A 141 2.84 2.65 -15.69
CA LYS A 141 2.85 2.40 -17.15
C LYS A 141 2.13 1.12 -17.55
N LEU A 142 2.05 0.15 -16.65
CA LEU A 142 1.37 -1.12 -16.89
C LEU A 142 -0.12 -1.09 -16.52
N ILE A 143 -0.57 -0.04 -15.81
CA ILE A 143 -1.95 0.07 -15.30
C ILE A 143 -2.72 1.09 -16.17
N PRO A 144 -3.60 0.61 -17.08
CA PRO A 144 -4.47 1.48 -17.87
C PRO A 144 -5.24 2.47 -17.01
N GLY A 145 -5.22 3.74 -17.42
CA GLY A 145 -5.98 4.81 -16.76
C GLY A 145 -5.38 5.32 -15.44
N TYR A 146 -4.23 4.80 -14.97
CA TYR A 146 -3.65 5.17 -13.67
C TYR A 146 -3.47 6.69 -13.50
N ASN A 147 -2.78 7.35 -14.43
CA ASN A 147 -2.47 8.78 -14.30
C ASN A 147 -3.74 9.63 -14.31
N ALA A 148 -4.68 9.34 -15.21
CA ALA A 148 -5.94 10.06 -15.30
C ALA A 148 -6.78 9.86 -14.02
N ALA A 149 -6.85 8.63 -13.50
CA ALA A 149 -7.52 8.31 -12.25
C ALA A 149 -6.88 9.04 -11.06
N LYS A 150 -5.53 9.09 -11.00
CA LYS A 150 -4.80 9.83 -9.97
C LYS A 150 -5.11 11.32 -10.00
N GLU A 151 -5.05 11.96 -11.17
CA GLU A 151 -5.36 13.37 -11.34
C GLU A 151 -6.82 13.68 -10.96
N ALA A 152 -7.76 12.83 -11.36
CA ALA A 152 -9.17 12.97 -11.00
C ALA A 152 -9.39 12.83 -9.49
N ALA A 153 -8.80 11.81 -8.86
CA ALA A 153 -8.90 11.59 -7.42
C ALA A 153 -8.38 12.79 -6.62
N LEU A 154 -7.21 13.31 -6.98
CA LEU A 154 -6.59 14.45 -6.28
C LEU A 154 -7.41 15.73 -6.47
N ARG A 155 -7.92 16.00 -7.68
CA ARG A 155 -8.84 17.13 -7.91
C ARG A 155 -10.16 16.99 -7.16
N ALA A 156 -10.62 15.76 -6.95
CA ALA A 156 -11.85 15.45 -6.25
C ALA A 156 -11.74 15.52 -4.71
N GLY A 157 -10.54 15.74 -4.16
CA GLY A 157 -10.31 15.92 -2.72
C GLY A 157 -9.48 14.83 -2.05
N ALA A 158 -9.03 13.80 -2.77
CA ALA A 158 -8.16 12.77 -2.20
C ALA A 158 -6.85 13.38 -1.68
N LYS A 159 -6.42 12.96 -0.49
CA LYS A 159 -5.11 13.35 0.07
C LYS A 159 -3.96 12.59 -0.58
N ALA A 160 -4.23 11.35 -0.99
CA ALA A 160 -3.28 10.54 -1.72
C ALA A 160 -3.98 9.59 -2.70
N PHE A 161 -3.29 9.26 -3.80
CA PHE A 161 -3.69 8.18 -4.70
C PHE A 161 -2.45 7.41 -5.18
N ASN A 162 -2.45 6.09 -4.98
CA ASN A 162 -1.32 5.26 -5.41
C ASN A 162 -1.71 3.79 -5.72
N ILE A 163 -0.72 2.99 -6.12
CA ILE A 163 -0.83 1.56 -6.40
C ILE A 163 -0.80 0.79 -5.08
N ALA A 164 -1.77 -0.09 -4.85
CA ALA A 164 -1.79 -0.96 -3.68
C ALA A 164 -0.79 -2.11 -3.85
N GLY A 165 0.27 -2.13 -3.06
CA GLY A 165 1.33 -3.14 -3.11
C GLY A 165 1.96 -3.24 -4.50
N ALA A 166 1.94 -4.44 -5.08
CA ALA A 166 2.43 -4.67 -6.45
C ALA A 166 1.44 -4.27 -7.56
N GLY A 167 0.21 -3.87 -7.23
CA GLY A 167 -0.86 -3.60 -8.21
C GLY A 167 -1.44 -4.87 -8.85
N PRO A 168 -2.37 -4.74 -9.82
CA PRO A 168 -2.86 -3.51 -10.44
C PRO A 168 -3.96 -2.77 -9.64
N THR A 169 -4.33 -3.26 -8.45
CA THR A 169 -5.21 -2.53 -7.54
C THR A 169 -4.61 -1.14 -7.25
N VAL A 170 -5.46 -0.12 -7.26
CA VAL A 170 -5.12 1.25 -6.86
C VAL A 170 -5.98 1.66 -5.68
N PHE A 171 -5.51 2.63 -4.92
CA PHE A 171 -6.24 3.14 -3.77
C PHE A 171 -6.14 4.66 -3.68
N ALA A 172 -7.16 5.27 -3.07
CA ALA A 172 -7.18 6.66 -2.67
C ALA A 172 -7.31 6.76 -1.15
N ILE A 173 -6.67 7.76 -0.54
CA ILE A 173 -6.88 8.12 0.87
C ILE A 173 -7.68 9.41 0.90
N VAL A 174 -8.81 9.39 1.61
CA VAL A 174 -9.82 10.45 1.60
C VAL A 174 -10.32 10.76 3.00
N GLU A 175 -10.83 11.96 3.21
CA GLU A 175 -11.75 12.23 4.33
C GLU A 175 -13.14 11.73 3.95
N GLU A 176 -13.99 11.42 4.94
CA GLU A 176 -15.36 10.89 4.71
C GLU A 176 -16.15 11.75 3.71
N ARG A 177 -16.08 13.08 3.88
CA ARG A 177 -16.81 14.06 3.06
C ARG A 177 -16.44 14.04 1.58
N ASP A 178 -15.23 13.58 1.24
CA ASP A 178 -14.71 13.59 -0.12
C ASP A 178 -14.90 12.23 -0.81
N ALA A 179 -15.27 11.18 -0.06
CA ALA A 179 -15.25 9.80 -0.52
C ALA A 179 -16.16 9.57 -1.74
N GLU A 180 -17.42 10.03 -1.69
CA GLU A 180 -18.38 9.84 -2.78
C GLU A 180 -17.92 10.55 -4.06
N ASN A 181 -17.41 11.78 -3.93
CA ASN A 181 -16.93 12.55 -5.08
C ASN A 181 -15.70 11.89 -5.72
N VAL A 182 -14.74 11.45 -4.89
CA VAL A 182 -13.54 10.74 -5.38
C VAL A 182 -13.92 9.44 -6.07
N VAL A 183 -14.85 8.65 -5.51
CA VAL A 183 -15.35 7.44 -6.17
C VAL A 183 -15.91 7.77 -7.54
N ARG A 184 -16.81 8.75 -7.64
CA ARG A 184 -17.47 9.14 -8.89
C ARG A 184 -16.48 9.58 -9.98
N GLU A 185 -15.53 10.46 -9.64
CA GLU A 185 -14.57 11.00 -10.61
C GLU A 185 -13.57 9.93 -11.10
N VAL A 186 -13.14 9.03 -10.22
CA VAL A 186 -12.27 7.91 -10.60
C VAL A 186 -13.04 6.86 -11.41
N ASP A 187 -14.28 6.56 -11.02
CA ASP A 187 -15.15 5.59 -11.71
C ASP A 187 -15.47 6.03 -13.14
N ALA A 188 -15.69 7.32 -13.38
CA ALA A 188 -15.90 7.89 -14.72
C ALA A 188 -14.74 7.60 -15.69
N ILE A 189 -13.53 7.39 -15.17
CA ILE A 189 -12.34 7.05 -15.95
C ILE A 189 -12.18 5.53 -16.02
N LEU A 190 -12.17 4.84 -14.88
CA LEU A 190 -11.85 3.42 -14.83
C LEU A 190 -12.93 2.56 -15.48
N SER A 191 -14.21 2.93 -15.42
CA SER A 191 -15.31 2.19 -16.06
C SER A 191 -15.21 2.13 -17.59
N GLN A 192 -14.55 3.10 -18.20
CA GLN A 192 -14.32 3.13 -19.65
C GLN A 192 -13.16 2.22 -20.09
N ILE A 193 -12.27 1.86 -19.15
CA ILE A 193 -10.99 1.23 -19.45
C ILE A 193 -10.92 -0.19 -18.87
N TRP A 194 -11.40 -0.37 -17.65
CA TRP A 194 -11.41 -1.63 -16.92
C TRP A 194 -12.75 -2.32 -17.15
N SER A 195 -12.71 -3.53 -17.76
CA SER A 195 -13.93 -4.27 -18.08
C SER A 195 -14.80 -4.60 -16.86
N LYS A 196 -14.17 -4.84 -15.70
CA LYS A 196 -14.84 -5.08 -14.43
C LYS A 196 -13.90 -4.84 -13.26
N TYR A 197 -14.39 -4.19 -12.21
CA TYR A 197 -13.67 -3.97 -10.96
C TYR A 197 -14.63 -3.82 -9.78
N GLU A 198 -14.06 -3.87 -8.59
CA GLU A 198 -14.75 -3.67 -7.31
C GLU A 198 -14.24 -2.39 -6.67
N VAL A 199 -15.14 -1.59 -6.11
CA VAL A 199 -14.81 -0.40 -5.31
C VAL A 199 -15.21 -0.67 -3.87
N LYS A 200 -14.29 -0.45 -2.93
CA LYS A 200 -14.57 -0.53 -1.49
C LYS A 200 -14.07 0.69 -0.76
N LEU A 201 -14.89 1.26 0.10
CA LEU A 201 -14.48 2.22 1.10
C LEU A 201 -14.26 1.49 2.43
N VAL A 202 -13.03 1.51 2.94
CA VAL A 202 -12.62 0.76 4.14
C VAL A 202 -11.95 1.67 5.17
N ASN A 203 -12.07 1.28 6.43
CA ASN A 203 -11.32 1.88 7.54
C ASN A 203 -10.01 1.12 7.74
N VAL A 204 -8.97 1.81 8.21
CA VAL A 204 -7.76 1.14 8.67
C VAL A 204 -8.01 0.55 10.04
N ASP A 205 -7.75 -0.76 10.18
CA ASP A 205 -7.83 -1.45 11.46
C ASP A 205 -6.57 -1.15 12.27
N ASN A 206 -6.72 -0.38 13.36
CA ASN A 206 -5.62 -0.03 14.26
C ASN A 206 -5.22 -1.15 15.22
N VAL A 207 -5.91 -2.29 15.26
CA VAL A 207 -5.61 -3.37 16.21
C VAL A 207 -4.84 -4.50 15.52
N GLY A 208 -5.17 -4.81 14.28
CA GLY A 208 -4.57 -5.93 13.54
C GLY A 208 -5.14 -7.28 13.95
N ALA A 209 -4.30 -8.30 14.02
CA ALA A 209 -4.72 -9.66 14.34
C ALA A 209 -5.20 -9.76 15.80
N ARG A 210 -6.38 -10.37 15.99
CA ARG A 210 -7.02 -10.60 17.28
C ARG A 210 -7.82 -11.89 17.28
N VAL A 211 -7.99 -12.50 18.45
CA VAL A 211 -8.91 -13.63 18.64
C VAL A 211 -10.34 -13.13 18.48
N VAL A 212 -11.18 -13.88 17.75
CA VAL A 212 -12.60 -13.59 17.50
C VAL A 212 -13.48 -14.75 17.94
#